data_AF-A0A3R9KXC1-F1
#
_entry.id   AF-A0A3R9KXC1-F1
#
_cell.length_a   1.000
_cell.length_b   1.000
_cell.length_c   1.000
_cell.angle_alpha   90.00
_cell.angle_beta   90.00
_cell.angle_gamma   90.00
#
_symmetry.space_group_name_H-M   'P 1'
#
loop_
_entity.id
_entity.type
_entity.pdbx_description
1 polymer ?
#
loop_
_entity_poly.entity_id
_entity_poly.type
_entity_poly.pdbx_seq_one_letter_code
_entity_poly.pdbx_strand_id
1 'polypeptide(L)'
;MTNELNKEIFMSMVELLTEDSSVRSAIEACLTSLWDYFDENLERYDDRGIEDDEAEDTIVWLGIVDELIESGDAIELDWNSILEDFTYFMKELADQKNLPLKDDWLDEDRDIPSWCKVLDEKWEEAGYCVGAMDIDSDSYVIFVCRRETLTELTQLGQKVGFRFDFAKNM
;
A
#
# COMPACT_ATOMS: atom_id res chain seq x y z
N MET A 1 4.67 18.61 13.60
CA MET A 1 3.58 17.94 14.31
C MET A 1 2.45 17.71 13.34
N THR A 2 2.30 16.48 12.85
CA THR A 2 1.07 16.00 12.18
C THR A 2 -0.11 16.47 13.01
N ASN A 3 -0.99 17.28 12.41
CA ASN A 3 -2.10 17.84 13.14
C ASN A 3 -3.14 16.74 13.47
N GLU A 4 -3.96 16.94 14.51
CA GLU A 4 -4.91 15.91 14.97
C GLU A 4 -5.88 15.42 13.87
N LEU A 5 -6.29 16.31 12.95
CA LEU A 5 -7.14 15.91 11.81
C LEU A 5 -6.40 14.98 10.84
N ASN A 6 -5.11 15.23 10.58
CA ASN A 6 -4.30 14.35 9.75
C ASN A 6 -4.14 12.98 10.40
N LYS A 7 -3.95 12.91 11.73
CA LYS A 7 -3.88 11.63 12.47
C LYS A 7 -5.16 10.81 12.32
N GLU A 8 -6.33 11.43 12.51
CA GLU A 8 -7.63 10.77 12.31
C GLU A 8 -7.79 10.24 10.88
N ILE A 9 -7.32 11.00 9.89
CA ILE A 9 -7.36 10.59 8.48
C ILE A 9 -6.44 9.39 8.22
N PHE A 10 -5.21 9.41 8.73
CA PHE A 10 -4.28 8.27 8.60
C PHE A 10 -4.84 7.01 9.26
N MET A 11 -5.39 7.10 10.47
CA MET A 11 -6.04 5.94 11.11
C MET A 11 -7.23 5.41 10.30
N SER A 12 -8.06 6.31 9.74
CA SER A 12 -9.17 5.91 8.88
C SER A 12 -8.71 5.12 7.65
N MET A 13 -7.55 5.49 7.06
CA MET A 13 -6.98 4.72 5.95
C MET A 13 -6.52 3.33 6.39
N VAL A 14 -5.83 3.23 7.54
CA VAL A 14 -5.31 1.95 8.05
C VAL A 14 -6.46 0.99 8.37
N GLU A 15 -7.54 1.49 8.95
CA GLU A 15 -8.77 0.71 9.20
C GLU A 15 -9.40 0.18 7.92
N LEU A 16 -9.30 0.91 6.80
CA LEU A 16 -9.77 0.48 5.49
C LEU A 16 -8.82 -0.52 4.81
N LEU A 17 -7.53 -0.46 5.09
CA LEU A 17 -6.49 -1.27 4.44
C LEU A 17 -6.33 -2.64 5.10
N THR A 18 -6.46 -2.73 6.42
CA THR A 18 -6.21 -3.98 7.16
C THR A 18 -7.13 -4.16 8.36
N GLU A 19 -7.45 -5.42 8.66
CA GLU A 19 -8.10 -5.85 9.91
C GLU A 19 -7.09 -6.32 10.97
N ASP A 20 -5.80 -6.31 10.65
CA ASP A 20 -4.74 -6.70 11.59
C ASP A 20 -4.61 -5.65 12.71
N SER A 21 -4.94 -6.08 13.93
CA SER A 21 -4.87 -5.24 15.11
C SER A 21 -3.44 -4.83 15.47
N SER A 22 -2.44 -5.61 15.10
CA SER A 22 -1.03 -5.30 15.35
C SER A 22 -0.58 -4.10 14.52
N VAL A 23 -0.88 -4.11 13.20
CA VAL A 23 -0.67 -2.95 12.32
C VAL A 23 -1.40 -1.72 12.84
N ARG A 24 -2.69 -1.84 13.19
CA ARG A 24 -3.46 -0.72 13.74
C ARG A 24 -2.83 -0.15 15.02
N SER A 25 -2.32 -1.02 15.91
CA SER A 25 -1.67 -0.61 17.15
C SER A 25 -0.31 0.05 16.90
N ALA A 26 0.47 -0.46 15.94
CA ALA A 26 1.75 0.11 15.55
C ALA A 26 1.58 1.53 14.99
N ILE A 27 0.57 1.74 14.12
CA ILE A 27 0.29 3.06 13.57
C ILE A 27 -0.31 4.00 14.61
N GLU A 28 -1.14 3.52 15.54
CA GLU A 28 -1.59 4.32 16.69
C GLU A 28 -0.40 4.79 17.55
N ALA A 29 0.60 3.93 17.77
CA ALA A 29 1.83 4.29 18.47
C ALA A 29 2.63 5.34 17.70
N CYS A 30 2.80 5.16 16.38
CA CYS A 30 3.45 6.13 15.48
C CYS A 30 2.77 7.51 15.53
N LEU A 31 1.44 7.58 15.46
CA LEU A 31 0.69 8.83 15.51
C LEU A 31 0.69 9.48 16.91
N THR A 32 0.91 8.69 17.95
CA THR A 32 1.02 9.17 19.35
C THR A 32 2.41 9.73 19.64
N SER A 33 3.46 9.02 19.23
CA SER A 33 4.86 9.42 19.43
C SER A 33 5.71 9.06 18.22
N LEU A 34 5.67 9.93 17.21
CA LEU A 34 6.31 9.71 15.90
C LEU A 34 7.79 9.37 16.03
N TRP A 35 8.53 10.15 16.81
CA TRP A 35 9.98 10.00 16.90
C TRP A 35 10.41 8.78 17.73
N ASP A 36 9.61 8.35 18.72
CA ASP A 36 9.86 7.09 19.41
C ASP A 36 9.66 5.91 18.43
N TYR A 37 8.57 5.95 17.64
CA TYR A 37 8.34 4.93 16.60
C TYR A 37 9.42 4.96 15.52
N PHE A 38 9.85 6.14 15.09
CA PHE A 38 10.94 6.30 14.11
C PHE A 38 12.24 5.67 14.60
N ASP A 39 12.66 6.00 15.83
CA ASP A 39 13.87 5.46 16.45
C ASP A 39 13.79 3.93 16.62
N GLU A 40 12.62 3.41 17.00
CA GLU A 40 12.37 1.96 17.12
C GLU A 40 12.44 1.22 15.77
N ASN A 41 12.15 1.92 14.67
CA ASN A 41 12.11 1.37 13.31
C ASN A 41 13.21 1.96 12.40
N LEU A 42 14.29 2.51 12.98
CA LEU A 42 15.32 3.25 12.25
C LEU A 42 15.91 2.49 11.07
N GLU A 43 16.15 1.17 11.22
CA GLU A 43 16.70 0.33 10.14
C GLU A 43 15.79 0.31 8.90
N ARG A 44 14.47 0.30 9.07
CA ARG A 44 13.51 0.34 7.94
C ARG A 44 13.52 1.68 7.23
N TYR A 45 13.61 2.78 7.98
CA TYR A 45 13.72 4.12 7.40
C TYR A 45 15.06 4.33 6.70
N ASP A 46 16.16 3.87 7.31
CA ASP A 46 17.50 3.90 6.72
C ASP A 46 17.56 3.11 5.40
N ASP A 47 16.95 1.92 5.33
CA ASP A 47 16.86 1.11 4.11
C ASP A 47 16.09 1.82 2.99
N ARG A 48 15.14 2.69 3.34
CA ARG A 48 14.42 3.57 2.40
C ARG A 48 15.16 4.88 2.10
N GLY A 49 16.29 5.15 2.77
CA GLY A 49 17.03 6.41 2.65
C GLY A 49 16.31 7.61 3.27
N ILE A 50 15.49 7.37 4.30
CA ILE A 50 14.67 8.36 4.99
C ILE A 50 15.38 8.82 6.27
N GLU A 51 15.61 10.12 6.37
CA GLU A 51 16.25 10.76 7.52
C GLU A 51 15.22 11.49 8.42
N ASP A 52 15.67 11.97 9.58
CA ASP A 52 14.83 12.65 10.59
C ASP A 52 14.46 14.10 10.23
N ASP A 53 14.90 14.60 9.07
CA ASP A 53 14.54 15.91 8.53
C ASP A 53 13.35 15.87 7.54
N GLU A 54 12.84 14.67 7.25
CA GLU A 54 11.65 14.47 6.43
C GLU A 54 10.38 15.05 7.08
N ALA A 55 9.38 15.33 6.23
CA ALA A 55 8.09 15.78 6.73
C ALA A 55 7.46 14.68 7.61
N GLU A 56 6.98 15.05 8.79
CA GLU A 56 6.37 14.09 9.73
C GLU A 56 5.25 13.25 9.11
N ASP A 57 4.43 13.85 8.25
CA ASP A 57 3.36 13.14 7.54
C ASP A 57 3.93 12.11 6.54
N THR A 58 5.09 12.36 5.94
CA THR A 58 5.82 11.41 5.08
C THR A 58 6.34 10.24 5.90
N ILE A 59 6.90 10.52 7.08
CA ILE A 59 7.37 9.46 8.00
C ILE A 59 6.20 8.55 8.39
N VAL A 60 5.06 9.14 8.79
CA VAL A 60 3.83 8.37 9.08
C VAL A 60 3.38 7.54 7.87
N TRP A 61 3.35 8.13 6.68
CA TRP A 61 2.93 7.46 5.45
C TRP A 61 3.79 6.23 5.14
N LEU A 62 5.12 6.36 5.25
CA LEU A 62 6.05 5.25 5.03
C LEU A 62 5.98 4.21 6.15
N GLY A 63 5.74 4.62 7.40
CA GLY A 63 5.43 3.71 8.48
C GLY A 63 4.20 2.85 8.19
N ILE A 64 3.11 3.44 7.66
CA ILE A 64 1.92 2.69 7.22
C ILE A 64 2.27 1.69 6.12
N VAL A 65 3.04 2.10 5.12
CA VAL A 65 3.48 1.23 4.02
C VAL A 65 4.23 0.01 4.55
N ASP A 66 5.22 0.22 5.41
CA ASP A 66 6.05 -0.85 5.95
C ASP A 66 5.25 -1.84 6.78
N GLU A 67 4.37 -1.36 7.67
CA GLU A 67 3.55 -2.25 8.51
C GLU A 67 2.60 -3.11 7.65
N LEU A 68 2.06 -2.56 6.56
CA LEU A 68 1.21 -3.30 5.63
C LEU A 68 2.00 -4.33 4.81
N ILE A 69 3.25 -4.04 4.46
CA ILE A 69 4.14 -4.99 3.77
C ILE A 69 4.50 -6.13 4.73
N GLU A 70 4.85 -5.81 5.98
CA GLU A 70 5.23 -6.79 6.99
C GLU A 70 4.06 -7.70 7.39
N SER A 71 2.83 -7.18 7.43
CA SER A 71 1.62 -7.97 7.67
C SER A 71 1.17 -8.80 6.46
N GLY A 72 1.66 -8.48 5.26
CA GLY A 72 1.23 -9.10 4.00
C GLY A 72 -0.11 -8.57 3.47
N ASP A 73 -0.54 -7.38 3.90
CA ASP A 73 -1.71 -6.66 3.35
C ASP A 73 -1.36 -5.84 2.09
N ALA A 74 -0.07 -5.53 1.91
CA ALA A 74 0.49 -4.93 0.71
C ALA A 74 1.78 -5.63 0.29
N ILE A 75 2.21 -5.41 -0.95
CA ILE A 75 3.51 -5.84 -1.46
C ILE A 75 4.20 -4.66 -2.14
N GLU A 76 5.53 -4.62 -2.09
CA GLU A 76 6.35 -3.66 -2.83
C GLU A 76 7.11 -4.40 -3.94
N LEU A 77 7.01 -3.89 -5.17
CA LEU A 77 7.66 -4.45 -6.35
C LEU A 77 8.48 -3.37 -7.05
N ASP A 78 9.72 -3.70 -7.43
CA ASP A 78 10.54 -2.82 -8.28
C ASP A 78 9.87 -2.62 -9.65
N TRP A 79 9.96 -1.43 -10.26
CA TRP A 79 9.39 -1.15 -11.60
C TRP A 79 9.80 -2.16 -12.68
N ASN A 80 10.96 -2.80 -12.55
CA ASN A 80 11.47 -3.78 -13.51
C ASN A 80 11.14 -5.23 -13.15
N SER A 81 10.30 -5.48 -12.14
CA SER A 81 9.91 -6.82 -11.71
C SER A 81 9.33 -7.61 -12.88
N ILE A 82 9.76 -8.88 -13.00
CA ILE A 82 9.27 -9.78 -14.04
C ILE A 82 7.92 -10.41 -13.64
N LEU A 83 7.24 -11.02 -14.61
CA LEU A 83 5.92 -11.61 -14.40
C LEU A 83 5.93 -12.70 -13.31
N GLU A 84 7.01 -13.48 -13.22
CA GLU A 84 7.16 -14.53 -12.20
C GLU A 84 7.13 -13.95 -10.77
N ASP A 85 7.90 -12.88 -10.52
CA ASP A 85 7.94 -12.21 -9.23
C ASP A 85 6.59 -11.55 -8.91
N PHE A 86 6.01 -10.83 -9.89
CA PHE A 86 4.69 -10.22 -9.72
C PHE A 86 3.62 -11.25 -9.35
N THR A 87 3.55 -12.37 -10.09
CA THR A 87 2.53 -13.41 -9.83
C THR A 87 2.77 -14.14 -8.53
N TYR A 88 4.03 -14.36 -8.14
CA TYR A 88 4.38 -14.96 -6.85
C TYR A 88 3.82 -14.15 -5.68
N PHE A 89 4.10 -12.85 -5.62
CA PHE A 89 3.63 -12.00 -4.52
C PHE A 89 2.13 -11.67 -4.61
N MET A 90 1.62 -11.37 -5.81
CA MET A 90 0.20 -11.07 -6.02
C MET A 90 -0.71 -12.26 -5.67
N LYS A 91 -0.20 -13.50 -5.78
CA LYS A 91 -0.95 -14.69 -5.43
C LYS A 91 -1.36 -14.71 -3.96
N GLU A 92 -0.49 -14.27 -3.06
CA GLU A 92 -0.81 -14.24 -1.63
C GLU A 92 -1.97 -13.28 -1.35
N LEU A 93 -1.93 -12.06 -1.93
CA LEU A 93 -3.01 -11.08 -1.83
C LEU A 93 -4.32 -11.58 -2.43
N ALA A 94 -4.27 -12.23 -3.59
CA ALA A 94 -5.44 -12.79 -4.26
C ALA A 94 -6.07 -13.92 -3.43
N ASP A 95 -5.27 -14.83 -2.90
CA ASP A 95 -5.73 -15.98 -2.10
C ASP A 95 -6.44 -15.52 -0.81
N GLN A 96 -5.93 -14.48 -0.14
CA GLN A 96 -6.58 -13.87 1.04
C GLN A 96 -8.02 -13.38 0.75
N LYS A 97 -8.29 -12.90 -0.47
CA LYS A 97 -9.62 -12.43 -0.89
C LYS A 97 -10.42 -13.49 -1.66
N ASN A 98 -9.90 -14.72 -1.78
CA ASN A 98 -10.46 -15.81 -2.58
C ASN A 98 -10.66 -15.43 -4.06
N LEU A 99 -9.73 -14.66 -4.62
CA LEU A 99 -9.75 -14.22 -6.01
C LEU A 99 -8.91 -15.17 -6.87
N PRO A 100 -9.37 -15.52 -8.08
CA PRO A 100 -8.58 -16.32 -8.99
C PRO A 100 -7.43 -15.50 -9.59
N LEU A 101 -6.24 -16.11 -9.70
CA LEU A 101 -5.10 -15.59 -10.45
C LEU A 101 -4.54 -16.73 -11.31
N LYS A 102 -4.32 -16.47 -12.61
CA LYS A 102 -3.71 -17.42 -13.53
C LYS A 102 -2.68 -16.71 -14.40
N ASP A 103 -1.50 -17.30 -14.51
CA ASP A 103 -0.38 -16.74 -15.26
C ASP A 103 -0.75 -16.53 -16.74
N ASP A 104 -1.58 -17.41 -17.31
CA ASP A 104 -2.05 -17.33 -18.70
C ASP A 104 -2.95 -16.12 -19.02
N TRP A 105 -3.34 -15.33 -18.02
CA TRP A 105 -4.03 -14.06 -18.22
C TRP A 105 -3.07 -12.92 -18.52
N LEU A 106 -1.82 -13.05 -18.11
CA LEU A 106 -0.84 -11.99 -18.08
C LEU A 106 0.19 -12.22 -19.18
N ASP A 107 0.57 -11.13 -19.84
CA ASP A 107 1.54 -11.15 -20.93
C ASP A 107 2.93 -10.83 -20.36
N GLU A 108 3.87 -11.77 -20.49
CA GLU A 108 5.23 -11.67 -19.92
C GLU A 108 6.03 -10.49 -20.47
N ASP A 109 5.67 -9.99 -21.67
CA ASP A 109 6.32 -8.83 -22.30
C ASP A 109 5.76 -7.48 -21.81
N ARG A 110 4.85 -7.50 -20.83
CA ARG A 110 4.20 -6.30 -20.25
C ARG A 110 4.78 -5.96 -18.88
N ASP A 111 4.21 -4.93 -18.28
CA ASP A 111 4.65 -4.32 -17.02
C ASP A 111 3.59 -4.45 -15.91
N ILE A 112 3.97 -4.09 -14.69
CA ILE A 112 3.09 -4.13 -13.50
C ILE A 112 1.76 -3.40 -13.75
N PRO A 113 1.71 -2.15 -14.25
CA PRO A 113 0.45 -1.47 -14.53
C PRO A 113 -0.44 -2.23 -15.52
N SER A 114 0.14 -2.83 -16.57
CA SER A 114 -0.59 -3.64 -17.54
C SER A 114 -1.18 -4.90 -16.92
N TRP A 115 -0.42 -5.59 -16.06
CA TRP A 115 -0.90 -6.78 -15.36
C TRP A 115 -2.02 -6.44 -14.38
N CYS A 116 -1.85 -5.40 -13.57
CA CYS A 116 -2.88 -4.89 -12.66
C CYS A 116 -4.18 -4.52 -13.39
N LYS A 117 -4.08 -3.94 -14.59
CA LYS A 117 -5.25 -3.66 -15.43
C LYS A 117 -6.02 -4.93 -15.80
N VAL A 118 -5.32 -6.01 -16.17
CA VAL A 118 -5.97 -7.29 -16.46
C VAL A 118 -6.66 -7.84 -15.21
N LEU A 119 -6.01 -7.75 -14.04
CA LEU A 119 -6.62 -8.21 -12.78
C LEU A 119 -7.86 -7.42 -12.40
N ASP A 120 -7.87 -6.09 -12.57
CA ASP A 120 -9.06 -5.26 -12.38
C ASP A 120 -10.24 -5.74 -13.23
N GLU A 121 -10.00 -6.10 -14.50
CA GLU A 121 -11.04 -6.61 -15.41
C GLU A 121 -11.52 -8.01 -14.97
N LYS A 122 -10.60 -8.87 -14.50
CA LYS A 122 -10.94 -10.23 -14.04
C LYS A 122 -11.71 -10.25 -12.72
N TRP A 123 -11.48 -9.27 -11.86
CA TRP A 123 -12.06 -9.20 -10.52
C TRP A 123 -13.25 -8.24 -10.41
N GLU A 124 -13.62 -7.58 -11.51
CA GLU A 124 -14.71 -6.60 -11.54
C GLU A 124 -16.04 -7.18 -11.06
N GLU A 125 -16.42 -8.38 -11.50
CA GLU A 125 -17.68 -9.05 -11.07
C GLU A 125 -17.69 -9.36 -9.57
N ALA A 126 -16.52 -9.59 -8.97
CA ALA A 126 -16.36 -9.79 -7.53
C ALA A 126 -16.28 -8.48 -6.74
N GLY A 127 -16.20 -7.33 -7.43
CA GLY A 127 -16.14 -5.99 -6.82
C GLY A 127 -14.76 -5.57 -6.31
N TYR A 128 -13.70 -6.30 -6.68
CA TYR A 128 -12.32 -6.03 -6.26
C TYR A 128 -11.50 -5.32 -7.35
N CYS A 129 -10.39 -4.72 -6.93
CA CYS A 129 -9.38 -4.10 -7.79
C CYS A 129 -8.00 -4.14 -7.13
N VAL A 130 -6.97 -3.83 -7.92
CA VAL A 130 -5.61 -3.59 -7.41
C VAL A 130 -5.44 -2.09 -7.16
N GLY A 131 -5.29 -1.72 -5.89
CA GLY A 131 -4.93 -0.37 -5.47
C GLY A 131 -3.42 -0.23 -5.32
N ALA A 132 -2.94 1.01 -5.33
CA ALA A 132 -1.55 1.34 -5.06
C ALA A 132 -1.42 2.57 -4.16
N MET A 133 -0.36 2.58 -3.36
CA MET A 133 0.12 3.71 -2.56
C MET A 133 1.30 4.35 -3.29
N ASP A 134 1.20 5.64 -3.58
CA ASP A 134 2.32 6.40 -4.13
C ASP A 134 3.30 6.76 -3.00
N ILE A 135 4.55 6.34 -3.15
CA ILE A 135 5.62 6.59 -2.18
C ILE A 135 6.75 7.46 -2.77
N ASP A 136 6.51 8.12 -3.90
CA ASP A 136 7.50 8.94 -4.62
C ASP A 136 8.80 8.16 -4.93
N SER A 137 8.63 6.90 -5.32
CA SER A 137 9.69 5.95 -5.68
C SER A 137 9.44 5.36 -7.07
N ASP A 138 10.43 4.68 -7.64
CA ASP A 138 10.26 3.82 -8.80
C ASP A 138 9.73 2.41 -8.43
N SER A 139 9.46 2.14 -7.16
CA SER A 139 8.73 0.95 -6.72
C SER A 139 7.21 1.12 -6.72
N TYR A 140 6.50 0.00 -6.84
CA TYR A 140 5.04 -0.10 -6.75
C TYR A 140 4.63 -0.76 -5.44
N VAL A 141 4.03 0.02 -4.52
CA VAL A 141 3.36 -0.52 -3.33
C VAL A 141 1.90 -0.80 -3.68
N ILE A 142 1.54 -2.07 -3.78
CA ILE A 142 0.22 -2.52 -4.28
C ILE A 142 -0.51 -3.39 -3.27
N PHE A 143 -1.85 -3.30 -3.28
CA PHE A 143 -2.75 -4.03 -2.39
C PHE A 143 -4.05 -4.39 -3.11
N VAL A 144 -4.79 -5.37 -2.58
CA VAL A 144 -6.07 -5.81 -3.15
C VAL A 144 -7.22 -5.42 -2.22
N CYS A 145 -8.14 -4.59 -2.73
CA CYS A 145 -9.28 -4.10 -1.97
C CYS A 145 -10.56 -4.04 -2.81
N ARG A 146 -11.68 -3.70 -2.17
CA ARG A 146 -12.91 -3.40 -2.91
C ARG A 146 -12.79 -2.06 -3.62
N ARG A 147 -13.48 -1.92 -4.76
CA ARG A 147 -13.49 -0.66 -5.53
C ARG A 147 -14.07 0.53 -4.74
N GLU A 148 -15.02 0.27 -3.84
CA GLU A 148 -15.56 1.27 -2.93
C GLU A 148 -14.51 1.75 -1.92
N THR A 149 -13.73 0.81 -1.35
CA THR A 149 -12.61 1.11 -0.46
C THR A 149 -11.55 1.95 -1.14
N LEU A 150 -11.14 1.60 -2.37
CA LEU A 150 -10.16 2.41 -3.11
C LEU A 150 -10.66 3.84 -3.36
N THR A 151 -11.95 4.00 -3.67
CA THR A 151 -12.54 5.33 -3.87
C THR A 151 -12.46 6.18 -2.60
N GLU A 152 -12.70 5.59 -1.43
CA GLU A 152 -12.59 6.25 -0.14
C GLU A 152 -11.13 6.58 0.21
N LEU A 153 -10.22 5.63 0.01
CA LEU A 153 -8.78 5.84 0.20
C LEU A 153 -8.24 6.99 -0.64
N THR A 154 -8.61 7.07 -1.93
CA THR A 154 -8.22 8.21 -2.79
C THR A 154 -8.71 9.55 -2.24
N GLN A 155 -9.94 9.63 -1.71
CA GLN A 155 -10.47 10.86 -1.13
C GLN A 155 -9.77 11.24 0.19
N LEU A 156 -9.47 10.24 1.02
CA LEU A 156 -8.72 10.45 2.27
C LEU A 156 -7.29 10.91 1.96
N GLY A 157 -6.61 10.26 1.02
CA GLY A 157 -5.23 10.58 0.62
C GLY A 157 -5.09 12.03 0.20
N GLN A 158 -6.00 12.48 -0.67
CA GLN A 158 -6.02 13.88 -1.16
C GLN A 158 -6.11 14.92 -0.03
N LYS A 159 -6.74 14.59 1.11
CA LYS A 159 -6.87 15.54 2.24
C LYS A 159 -5.55 15.74 2.98
N VAL A 160 -4.67 14.74 2.97
CA VAL A 160 -3.36 14.77 3.65
C VAL A 160 -2.18 14.87 2.69
N GLY A 161 -2.44 14.99 1.38
CA GLY A 161 -1.40 15.20 0.37
C GLY A 161 -0.76 13.92 -0.17
N PHE A 162 -1.33 12.75 0.11
CA PHE A 162 -0.84 11.45 -0.39
C PHE A 162 -1.78 10.88 -1.44
N ARG A 163 -1.26 10.00 -2.30
CA ARG A 163 -2.02 9.45 -3.42
C ARG A 163 -2.25 7.96 -3.26
N PHE A 164 -3.53 7.60 -3.28
CA PHE A 164 -3.99 6.28 -3.67
C PHE A 164 -4.62 6.35 -5.06
N ASP A 165 -4.41 5.33 -5.87
CA ASP A 165 -5.06 5.17 -7.18
C ASP A 165 -5.13 3.67 -7.53
N PHE A 166 -5.76 3.33 -8.64
CA PHE A 166 -5.58 2.01 -9.23
C PHE A 166 -4.10 1.82 -9.60
N ALA A 167 -3.55 0.64 -9.32
CA ALA A 167 -2.16 0.34 -9.65
C ALA A 167 -1.83 0.51 -11.14
N LYS A 168 -2.83 0.33 -12.03
CA LYS A 168 -2.69 0.58 -13.48
C LYS A 168 -2.48 2.05 -13.87
N ASN A 169 -2.68 2.98 -12.94
CA ASN A 169 -2.57 4.44 -13.13
C ASN A 169 -1.34 5.04 -12.42
N MET A 170 -0.51 4.20 -11.81
CA MET A 170 0.72 4.62 -11.13
C MET A 170 1.90 4.61 -12.08
#